data_AF-A0A653PA73-F1
#
_entry.id   AF-A0A653PA73-F1
#
_cell.length_a   1.000
_cell.length_b   1.000
_cell.length_c   1.000
_cell.angle_alpha   90.00
_cell.angle_beta   90.00
_cell.angle_gamma   90.00
#
_symmetry.space_group_name_H-M   'P 1'
#
loop_
_entity.id
_entity.type
_entity.pdbx_description
1 polymer ?
#
loop_
_entity_poly.entity_id
_entity_poly.type
_entity_poly.pdbx_seq_one_letter_code
_entity_poly.pdbx_strand_id
1 'polypeptide(L)'
;MTHRHALIAAALASVCAHAAAQDQMGAPKADQEACYGVAKAGQNDCGTATHGCAGVAKVDNDPNEWKFVAKGSCTKLGGSLEAGKTEPAKAEAKK
;
A
#
# COMPACT_ATOMS: atom_id res chain seq x y z
N MET A 1 -29.03 13.48 -39.68
CA MET A 1 -28.34 12.59 -38.72
C MET A 1 -28.87 12.90 -37.33
N THR A 2 -29.65 11.98 -36.76
CA THR A 2 -30.43 12.17 -35.53
C THR A 2 -29.51 12.19 -34.30
N HIS A 3 -29.66 13.22 -33.45
CA HIS A 3 -28.90 13.45 -32.20
C HIS A 3 -28.81 12.23 -31.27
N ARG A 4 -29.72 11.28 -31.42
CA ARG A 4 -29.77 10.00 -30.68
C ARG A 4 -28.58 9.10 -30.99
N HIS A 5 -28.05 9.13 -32.22
CA HIS A 5 -26.88 8.35 -32.59
C HIS A 5 -25.58 8.97 -32.04
N ALA A 6 -25.53 10.30 -31.91
CA ALA A 6 -24.40 11.01 -31.32
C ALA A 6 -24.25 10.72 -29.81
N LEU A 7 -25.37 10.57 -29.09
CA LEU A 7 -25.36 10.25 -27.66
C LEU A 7 -24.97 8.79 -27.37
N ILE A 8 -25.34 7.86 -28.25
CA ILE A 8 -24.97 6.44 -28.11
C ILE A 8 -23.47 6.24 -28.38
N ALA A 9 -22.89 6.97 -29.34
CA ALA A 9 -21.45 6.91 -29.62
C ALA A 9 -20.59 7.46 -28.47
N ALA A 10 -21.06 8.47 -27.73
CA ALA A 10 -20.34 9.05 -26.60
C ALA A 10 -20.28 8.14 -25.36
N ALA A 11 -21.30 7.28 -25.15
CA ALA A 11 -21.37 6.39 -23.98
C ALA A 11 -20.36 5.22 -24.02
N LEU A 12 -19.89 4.82 -25.21
CA LEU A 12 -18.94 3.72 -25.36
C LEU A 12 -17.47 4.15 -25.14
N ALA A 13 -17.18 5.46 -25.18
CA ALA A 13 -15.83 5.98 -25.02
C ALA A 13 -15.37 6.07 -23.54
N SER A 14 -16.30 6.13 -22.58
CA SER A 14 -15.98 6.32 -21.16
C SER A 14 -15.61 5.04 -20.40
N VAL A 15 -15.83 3.87 -20.98
CA VAL A 15 -15.55 2.56 -20.32
C VAL A 15 -14.07 2.19 -20.41
N CYS A 16 -13.35 2.64 -21.44
CA CYS A 16 -11.96 2.21 -21.65
C CYS A 16 -10.91 2.91 -20.76
N ALA A 17 -11.29 3.97 -20.03
CA ALA A 17 -10.35 4.74 -19.22
C ALA A 17 -10.04 4.13 -17.83
N HIS A 18 -10.83 3.13 -17.38
CA HIS A 18 -10.65 2.52 -16.06
C HIS A 18 -9.62 1.38 -16.02
N ALA A 19 -9.15 0.89 -17.16
CA ALA A 19 -8.19 -0.20 -17.22
C ALA A 19 -6.74 0.20 -16.89
N ALA A 20 -6.44 1.51 -16.79
CA ALA A 20 -5.07 2.01 -16.58
C ALA A 20 -4.68 2.25 -15.11
N ALA A 21 -5.61 2.10 -14.16
CA ALA A 21 -5.37 2.47 -12.75
C ALA A 21 -4.95 1.29 -11.84
N GLN A 22 -4.82 0.07 -12.36
CA GLN A 22 -4.49 -1.11 -11.55
C GLN A 22 -2.99 -1.22 -11.20
N ASP A 23 -2.12 -0.41 -11.81
CA ASP A 23 -0.67 -0.39 -11.57
C ASP A 23 -0.26 0.66 -10.52
N GLN A 24 -1.00 0.75 -9.41
CA GLN A 24 -0.70 1.69 -8.32
C GLN A 24 -0.30 1.00 -7.01
N MET A 25 -0.27 -0.34 -7.02
CA MET A 25 0.42 -1.12 -5.99
C MET A 25 1.90 -1.06 -6.36
N GLY A 26 2.61 0.01 -5.95
CA GLY A 26 4.02 0.16 -6.30
C GLY A 26 4.79 -1.12 -5.95
N ALA A 27 5.34 -1.81 -6.94
CA ALA A 27 6.12 -3.00 -6.67
C ALA A 27 7.39 -2.61 -5.87
N PRO A 28 7.84 -3.41 -4.90
CA PRO A 28 9.11 -3.15 -4.25
C PRO A 28 10.20 -3.06 -5.31
N LYS A 29 11.03 -2.02 -5.24
CA LYS A 29 12.30 -2.02 -5.97
C LYS A 29 13.16 -3.18 -5.46
N ALA A 30 14.13 -3.62 -6.25
CA ALA A 30 14.96 -4.80 -5.94
C ALA A 30 15.67 -4.72 -4.57
N ASP A 31 15.91 -3.50 -4.08
CA ASP A 31 16.56 -3.15 -2.82
C ASP A 31 15.59 -2.82 -1.67
N GLN A 32 14.28 -2.98 -1.89
CA GLN A 32 13.25 -2.68 -0.91
C GLN A 32 12.46 -3.93 -0.49
N GLU A 33 11.87 -3.89 0.71
CA GLU A 33 10.94 -4.88 1.23
C GLU A 33 9.75 -4.19 1.88
N ALA A 34 8.57 -4.80 1.77
CA ALA A 34 7.39 -4.34 2.52
C ALA A 34 7.58 -4.69 4.00
N CYS A 35 7.44 -3.69 4.87
CA CYS A 35 7.60 -3.86 6.30
C CYS A 35 6.36 -3.37 7.05
N TYR A 36 5.69 -4.30 7.70
CA TYR A 36 4.49 -4.08 8.49
C TYR A 36 4.82 -3.56 9.88
N GLY A 37 3.94 -2.72 10.43
CA GLY A 37 4.07 -2.23 11.81
C GLY A 37 5.14 -1.14 12.00
N VAL A 38 5.66 -0.53 10.93
CA VAL A 38 6.63 0.59 11.00
C VAL A 38 6.14 1.87 10.35
N ALA A 39 4.99 1.84 9.69
CA ALA A 39 4.38 3.01 9.08
C ALA A 39 3.74 3.89 10.17
N LYS A 40 4.03 5.19 10.13
CA LYS A 40 3.30 6.18 10.94
C LYS A 40 1.92 6.45 10.35
N ALA A 41 1.04 7.06 11.14
CA ALA A 41 -0.25 7.55 10.67
C ALA A 41 -0.06 8.40 9.40
N GLY A 42 -0.86 8.11 8.38
CA GLY A 42 -0.79 8.76 7.08
C GLY A 42 0.48 8.50 6.26
N GLN A 43 1.29 7.49 6.60
CA GLN A 43 2.58 7.22 5.93
C GLN A 43 2.78 5.76 5.52
N ASN A 44 1.69 5.02 5.31
CA ASN A 44 1.72 3.68 4.69
C ASN A 44 1.80 3.78 3.17
N ASP A 45 2.29 2.71 2.54
CA ASP A 45 2.24 2.51 1.09
C ASP A 45 0.93 1.84 0.65
N CYS A 46 0.61 1.89 -0.65
CA CYS A 46 -0.60 1.29 -1.23
C CYS A 46 -0.60 -0.24 -1.09
N GLY A 47 -1.78 -0.85 -0.91
CA GLY A 47 -1.93 -2.31 -0.91
C GLY A 47 -1.63 -2.95 0.44
N THR A 48 -2.11 -2.32 1.50
CA THR A 48 -2.05 -2.88 2.85
C THR A 48 -3.11 -3.94 3.04
N ALA A 49 -3.05 -4.69 4.15
CA ALA A 49 -3.98 -5.80 4.38
C ALA A 49 -5.45 -5.34 4.49
N THR A 50 -5.68 -4.05 4.76
CA THR A 50 -6.99 -3.49 5.08
C THR A 50 -7.52 -2.50 4.04
N HIS A 51 -6.67 -1.89 3.21
CA HIS A 51 -7.11 -0.94 2.19
C HIS A 51 -6.04 -0.76 1.09
N GLY A 52 -6.45 -0.16 -0.03
CA GLY A 52 -5.62 -0.06 -1.22
C GLY A 52 -4.74 1.19 -1.31
N CYS A 53 -5.02 2.24 -0.54
CA CYS A 53 -4.43 3.56 -0.76
C CYS A 53 -3.25 3.85 0.18
N ALA A 54 -2.22 4.52 -0.33
CA ALA A 54 -1.16 5.08 0.49
C ALA A 54 -1.69 6.22 1.37
N GLY A 55 -1.04 6.43 2.51
CA GLY A 55 -1.26 7.60 3.36
C GLY A 55 -2.60 7.64 4.11
N VAL A 56 -3.24 6.49 4.33
CA VAL A 56 -4.52 6.41 5.06
C VAL A 56 -4.45 5.57 6.35
N ALA A 57 -3.25 5.13 6.73
CA ALA A 57 -2.98 4.54 8.04
C ALA A 57 -3.50 5.46 9.15
N LYS A 58 -4.35 4.91 10.02
CA LYS A 58 -5.05 5.69 11.05
C LYS A 58 -4.23 5.93 12.30
N VAL A 59 -3.32 5.01 12.61
CA VAL A 59 -2.48 5.04 13.81
C VAL A 59 -1.04 4.72 13.45
N ASP A 60 -0.12 5.11 14.32
CA ASP A 60 1.29 4.74 14.18
C ASP A 60 1.48 3.25 14.43
N ASN A 61 2.35 2.63 13.61
CA ASN A 61 2.83 1.25 13.77
C ASN A 61 1.72 0.20 13.77
N ASP A 62 0.62 0.43 13.05
CA ASP A 62 -0.43 -0.58 12.88
C ASP A 62 0.16 -1.83 12.19
N PRO A 63 0.00 -3.05 12.76
CA PRO A 63 0.55 -4.28 12.21
C PRO A 63 0.00 -4.68 10.83
N ASN A 64 -1.10 -4.08 10.40
CA ASN A 64 -1.70 -4.32 9.08
C ASN A 64 -1.26 -3.29 8.05
N GLU A 65 -0.69 -2.18 8.51
CA GLU A 65 -0.12 -1.13 7.67
C GLU A 65 1.36 -1.41 7.45
N TRP A 66 1.82 -1.18 6.22
CA TRP A 66 3.22 -1.36 5.87
C TRP A 66 3.73 -0.18 5.07
N LYS A 67 5.05 -0.10 5.01
CA LYS A 67 5.76 0.75 4.05
C LYS A 67 7.01 0.07 3.54
N PHE A 68 7.50 0.50 2.38
CA PHE A 68 8.76 0.04 1.84
C PHE A 68 9.93 0.57 2.67
N VAL A 69 10.80 -0.35 3.06
CA VAL A 69 12.07 -0.07 3.74
C VAL A 69 13.20 -0.73 2.96
N ALA A 70 14.44 -0.39 3.30
CA ALA A 70 15.59 -1.07 2.71
C ALA A 70 15.56 -2.57 3.04
N LYS A 71 15.90 -3.43 2.10
CA LYS A 71 15.90 -4.88 2.28
C LYS A 71 16.76 -5.29 3.48
N GLY A 72 16.28 -6.20 4.32
CA GLY A 72 16.94 -6.68 5.53
C GLY A 72 16.94 -5.67 6.69
N SER A 73 16.11 -4.62 6.64
CA SER A 73 15.99 -3.63 7.71
C SER A 73 14.70 -3.76 8.52
N CYS A 74 13.68 -4.45 8.01
CA CYS A 74 12.35 -4.46 8.64
C CYS A 74 12.36 -4.91 10.11
N THR A 75 12.98 -6.06 10.40
CA THR A 75 13.09 -6.58 11.77
C THR A 75 13.92 -5.67 12.68
N LYS A 76 14.91 -4.95 12.14
CA LYS A 76 15.72 -3.98 12.91
C LYS A 76 14.91 -2.73 13.29
N LEU A 77 13.91 -2.40 12.49
CA LEU A 77 12.97 -1.31 12.76
C LEU A 77 11.83 -1.75 13.71
N GLY A 78 11.82 -3.01 14.16
CA GLY A 78 10.77 -3.56 15.00
C GLY A 78 9.51 -3.95 14.24
N GLY A 79 9.57 -4.02 12.91
CA GLY A 79 8.48 -4.46 12.06
C GLY A 79 8.53 -5.95 11.73
N SER A 80 7.63 -6.37 10.85
CA SER A 80 7.50 -7.74 10.35
C SER A 80 7.33 -7.76 8.84
N LEU A 81 7.80 -8.81 8.18
CA LEU A 81 7.54 -9.05 6.75
C LEU A 81 6.14 -9.66 6.51
N GLU A 82 5.45 -10.04 7.57
CA GLU A 82 4.10 -10.62 7.53
C GLU A 82 3.09 -9.68 8.20
N ALA A 83 1.96 -9.44 7.51
CA ALA A 83 0.85 -8.64 8.03
C ALA A 83 0.25 -9.23 9.31
N GLY A 84 -0.17 -8.37 10.24
CA GLY A 84 -0.86 -8.78 11.47
C GLY A 84 0.05 -9.43 12.52
N LYS A 85 1.33 -9.65 12.19
CA LYS A 85 2.34 -10.11 13.14
C LYS A 85 3.21 -8.91 13.49
N THR A 86 3.07 -8.35 14.68
CA THR A 86 4.17 -7.57 15.25
C THR A 86 5.17 -8.59 15.79
N GLU A 87 6.34 -8.73 15.15
CA GLU A 87 7.47 -9.28 15.87
C GLU A 87 7.69 -8.40 17.11
N PRO A 88 7.85 -8.95 18.32
CA PRO A 88 8.22 -8.13 19.44
C PRO A 88 9.54 -7.48 19.05
N ALA A 89 9.52 -6.15 18.87
CA ALA A 89 10.73 -5.35 18.79
C ALA A 89 11.66 -5.93 19.83
N LYS A 90 12.81 -6.48 19.43
CA LYS A 90 13.75 -7.12 20.36
C LYS A 90 13.87 -6.15 21.52
N ALA A 91 13.25 -6.51 22.64
CA ALA A 91 13.40 -5.79 23.87
C ALA A 91 14.89 -5.90 24.12
N GLU A 92 15.60 -4.81 23.87
CA GLU A 92 16.98 -4.69 24.24
C GLU A 92 16.99 -5.00 25.73
N ALA A 93 17.55 -6.17 26.05
CA ALA A 93 17.91 -6.55 27.39
C ALA A 93 18.88 -5.47 27.86
N LYS A 94 18.31 -4.45 28.50
CA LYS A 94 19.04 -3.41 29.20
C LYS A 94 19.69 -4.13 30.38
N LYS A 95 20.98 -4.41 30.23
CA LYS A 95 21.88 -4.82 31.30
C LYS A 95 21.92 -3.76 32.41
#